data_AF-A0A317H8V8-F1
#
_entry.id   AF-A0A317H8V8-F1
#
_cell.length_a   1.000
_cell.length_b   1.000
_cell.length_c   1.000
_cell.angle_alpha   90.00
_cell.angle_beta   90.00
_cell.angle_gamma   90.00
#
_symmetry.space_group_name_H-M   'P 1'
#
loop_
_entity.id
_entity.type
_entity.pdbx_description
1 polymer ?
#
loop_
_entity_poly.entity_id
_entity_poly.type
_entity_poly.pdbx_seq_one_letter_code
_entity_poly.pdbx_strand_id
1 'polypeptide(L)'
;EPGKIDIAEFMLKNYTFNIAIERFAYLTGRSLATFKRDFQKAFNMPPQKWLLEKRLKQAHFLIAEKNCKPSDIYLEVGFENLSHFSNSFKQHFGYSPSSVTVSR
;
A
#
# COMPACT_ATOMS: atom_id res chain seq x y z
N GLU A 1 4.49 -12.43 -22.55
CA GLU A 1 3.37 -12.24 -23.50
C GLU A 1 3.31 -10.77 -23.88
N PRO A 2 3.50 -10.40 -25.15
CA PRO A 2 3.38 -9.01 -25.58
C PRO A 2 1.93 -8.55 -25.39
N GLY A 3 1.70 -7.47 -24.65
CA GLY A 3 0.38 -6.83 -24.52
C GLY A 3 -0.24 -6.81 -23.11
N LYS A 4 0.28 -7.56 -22.14
CA LYS A 4 -0.17 -7.42 -20.73
C LYS A 4 0.59 -6.31 -20.04
N ILE A 5 -0.15 -5.44 -19.35
CA ILE A 5 0.41 -4.44 -18.44
C ILE A 5 1.35 -5.14 -17.45
N ASP A 6 2.55 -4.60 -17.28
CA ASP A 6 3.50 -5.04 -16.26
C ASP A 6 2.87 -4.81 -14.88
N ILE A 7 2.63 -5.92 -14.17
CA ILE A 7 1.91 -5.88 -12.89
C ILE A 7 2.73 -5.16 -11.83
N ALA A 8 4.06 -5.26 -11.87
CA ALA A 8 4.91 -4.64 -10.87
C ALA A 8 4.94 -3.13 -11.06
N GLU A 9 5.16 -2.67 -12.30
CA GLU A 9 5.14 -1.25 -12.64
C GLU A 9 3.76 -0.63 -12.35
N PHE A 10 2.68 -1.28 -12.76
CA PHE A 10 1.33 -0.80 -12.52
C PHE A 10 1.05 -0.66 -11.02
N MET A 11 1.38 -1.67 -10.22
CA MET A 11 1.12 -1.63 -8.78
C MET A 11 1.99 -0.60 -8.08
N LEU A 12 3.25 -0.44 -8.47
CA LEU A 12 4.14 0.60 -7.92
C LEU A 12 3.65 2.02 -8.21
N LYS A 13 2.96 2.24 -9.34
CA LYS A 13 2.38 3.54 -9.69
C LYS A 13 1.03 3.82 -9.03
N ASN A 14 0.26 2.78 -8.69
CA ASN A 14 -1.15 2.91 -8.31
C ASN A 14 -1.49 2.39 -6.90
N TYR A 15 -0.50 1.96 -6.10
CA TYR A 15 -0.76 1.34 -4.78
C TYR A 15 -1.49 2.26 -3.79
N THR A 16 -1.44 3.58 -3.95
CA THR A 16 -2.16 4.52 -3.08
C THR A 16 -3.65 4.61 -3.39
N PHE A 17 -4.11 4.11 -4.54
CA PHE A 17 -5.54 4.17 -4.88
C PHE A 17 -6.36 3.25 -3.97
N ASN A 18 -7.31 3.85 -3.24
CA ASN A 18 -8.20 3.12 -2.34
C ASN A 18 -9.31 2.39 -3.13
N ILE A 19 -8.94 1.31 -3.81
CA ILE A 19 -9.84 0.44 -4.57
C ILE A 19 -9.60 -1.02 -4.19
N ALA A 20 -10.60 -1.86 -4.44
CA ALA A 20 -10.53 -3.29 -4.16
C ALA A 20 -9.51 -4.01 -5.07
N ILE A 21 -8.97 -5.16 -4.61
CA ILE A 21 -8.01 -5.97 -5.37
C ILE A 21 -8.61 -6.46 -6.70
N GLU A 22 -9.91 -6.71 -6.73
CA GLU A 22 -10.70 -7.04 -7.91
C GLU A 22 -10.59 -5.95 -8.98
N ARG A 23 -10.56 -4.68 -8.56
CA ARG A 23 -10.42 -3.56 -9.47
C ARG A 23 -8.99 -3.46 -10.02
N PHE A 24 -7.96 -3.71 -9.21
CA PHE A 24 -6.59 -3.82 -9.71
C PHE A 24 -6.43 -4.96 -10.72
N ALA A 25 -7.07 -6.11 -10.47
CA ALA A 25 -7.08 -7.23 -11.42
C ALA A 25 -7.74 -6.82 -12.76
N TYR A 26 -8.91 -6.19 -12.70
CA TYR A 26 -9.61 -5.69 -13.87
C TYR A 26 -8.77 -4.68 -14.68
N LEU A 27 -8.17 -3.68 -14.01
CA LEU A 27 -7.38 -2.63 -14.67
C LEU A 27 -6.10 -3.18 -15.31
N THR A 28 -5.61 -4.33 -14.86
CA THR A 28 -4.45 -5.01 -15.44
C THR A 28 -4.83 -6.07 -16.47
N GLY A 29 -6.10 -6.16 -16.87
CA GLY A 29 -6.61 -7.11 -17.85
C GLY A 29 -6.57 -8.57 -17.38
N ARG A 30 -6.71 -8.80 -16.06
CA ARG A 30 -6.57 -10.12 -15.44
C ARG A 30 -7.84 -10.51 -14.68
N SER A 31 -8.20 -11.79 -14.71
CA SER A 31 -9.10 -12.35 -13.69
C SER A 31 -8.44 -12.28 -12.32
N LEU A 32 -9.23 -12.24 -11.24
CA LEU A 32 -8.71 -12.16 -9.87
C LEU A 32 -7.70 -13.28 -9.55
N ALA A 33 -7.98 -14.51 -10.00
CA ALA A 33 -7.09 -15.65 -9.79
C ALA A 33 -5.76 -15.48 -10.54
N THR A 34 -5.82 -15.03 -11.80
CA THR A 34 -4.61 -14.76 -12.61
C THR A 34 -3.79 -13.62 -12.00
N PHE A 35 -4.46 -12.55 -11.57
CA PHE A 35 -3.81 -11.43 -10.88
C PHE A 35 -3.07 -11.91 -9.62
N LYS A 36 -3.72 -12.65 -8.72
CA LYS A 36 -3.07 -13.17 -7.50
C LYS A 36 -1.84 -14.03 -7.82
N ARG A 37 -1.94 -14.91 -8.82
CA ARG A 37 -0.82 -15.78 -9.23
C ARG A 37 0.34 -15.00 -9.84
N ASP A 38 0.05 -14.09 -10.76
CA ASP A 38 1.07 -13.26 -11.42
C ASP A 38 1.73 -12.31 -10.40
N PHE A 39 0.94 -11.75 -9.49
CA PHE A 39 1.43 -10.90 -8.41
C PHE A 39 2.36 -11.65 -7.47
N GLN A 40 1.98 -12.86 -7.04
CA GLN A 40 2.82 -13.71 -6.22
C GLN A 40 4.15 -14.02 -6.90
N LYS A 41 4.18 -14.23 -8.22
CA LYS A 41 5.42 -14.43 -8.99
C LYS A 41 6.29 -13.17 -9.05
N ALA A 42 5.67 -11.99 -9.15
CA ALA A 42 6.38 -10.72 -9.27
C ALA A 42 6.95 -10.20 -7.93
N PHE A 43 6.23 -10.43 -6.82
CA PHE A 43 6.54 -9.83 -5.52
C PHE A 43 6.84 -10.85 -4.41
N ASN A 44 6.74 -12.15 -4.69
CA ASN A 44 6.83 -13.22 -3.69
C ASN A 44 5.88 -13.04 -2.49
N MET A 45 4.76 -12.34 -2.69
CA MET A 45 3.80 -12.02 -1.63
C MET A 45 2.36 -11.88 -2.17
N PRO A 46 1.33 -12.22 -1.37
CA PRO A 46 -0.06 -11.95 -1.75
C PRO A 46 -0.33 -10.44 -1.90
N PRO A 47 -1.19 -10.03 -2.85
CA PRO A 47 -1.40 -8.63 -3.18
C PRO A 47 -1.94 -7.77 -2.03
N GLN A 48 -2.85 -8.30 -1.22
CA GLN A 48 -3.40 -7.56 -0.07
C GLN A 48 -2.32 -7.24 0.97
N LYS A 49 -1.47 -8.23 1.28
CA LYS A 49 -0.38 -8.06 2.23
C LYS A 49 0.64 -7.07 1.68
N TRP A 50 1.05 -7.22 0.43
CA TRP A 50 1.99 -6.30 -0.21
C TRP A 50 1.46 -4.87 -0.23
N LEU A 51 0.18 -4.68 -0.56
CA LEU A 51 -0.45 -3.37 -0.63
C LEU A 51 -0.43 -2.69 0.73
N LEU A 52 -0.83 -3.41 1.79
CA LEU A 52 -0.79 -2.91 3.15
C LEU A 52 0.64 -2.50 3.56
N GLU A 53 1.62 -3.39 3.37
CA GLU A 53 3.01 -3.11 3.73
C GLU A 53 3.59 -1.93 2.94
N LYS A 54 3.30 -1.83 1.64
CA LYS A 54 3.80 -0.76 0.79
C LYS A 54 3.24 0.60 1.22
N ARG A 55 1.94 0.67 1.53
CA ARG A 55 1.28 1.89 2.04
C ARG A 55 1.83 2.31 3.39
N LEU A 56 2.01 1.36 4.31
CA LEU A 56 2.56 1.63 5.64
C LEU A 56 4.02 2.10 5.59
N LYS A 57 4.84 1.53 4.72
CA LYS A 57 6.22 1.98 4.48
C LYS A 57 6.27 3.39 3.89
N GLN A 58 5.39 3.71 2.95
CA GLN A 58 5.27 5.07 2.42
C GLN A 58 4.85 6.05 3.52
N ALA A 59 3.87 5.69 4.34
CA ALA A 59 3.43 6.53 5.45
C ALA A 59 4.57 6.78 6.46
N HIS A 60 5.31 5.73 6.82
CA HIS A 60 6.46 5.85 7.70
C HIS A 60 7.50 6.82 7.12
N PHE A 61 7.83 6.70 5.83
CA PHE A 61 8.76 7.61 5.17
C PHE A 61 8.27 9.07 5.22
N LEU A 62 7.00 9.33 4.94
CA LEU A 62 6.43 10.68 5.01
C LEU A 62 6.48 11.27 6.43
N ILE A 63 6.23 10.45 7.46
CA ILE A 63 6.28 10.93 8.84
C ILE A 63 7.73 11.17 9.29
N ALA A 64 8.62 10.20 9.06
CA ALA A 64 10.01 10.25 9.52
C ALA A 64 10.85 11.28 8.76
N GLU A 65 10.74 11.32 7.43
CA GLU A 65 11.64 12.09 6.56
C GLU A 65 11.02 13.41 6.08
N LYS A 66 9.68 13.49 6.03
CA LYS A 66 8.96 14.70 5.57
C LYS A 66 8.21 15.42 6.69
N ASN A 67 8.29 14.92 7.93
CA ASN A 67 7.64 15.50 9.10
C ASN A 67 6.12 15.72 8.92
N CYS A 68 5.49 14.86 8.12
CA CYS A 68 4.05 14.92 7.89
C CYS A 68 3.31 14.35 9.11
N LYS A 69 2.16 14.93 9.46
CA LYS A 69 1.32 14.37 10.52
C LYS A 69 0.58 13.13 10.02
N PRO A 70 0.42 12.08 10.84
CA PRO A 70 -0.38 10.91 10.52
C PRO A 70 -1.82 11.24 10.05
N SER A 71 -2.44 12.26 10.64
CA SER A 71 -3.78 12.75 10.30
C SER A 71 -3.89 13.31 8.88
N ASP A 72 -2.79 13.78 8.32
CA ASP A 72 -2.80 14.54 7.06
C ASP A 72 -2.55 13.59 5.87
N ILE A 73 -1.84 12.48 6.10
CA ILE A 73 -1.35 11.59 5.04
C ILE A 73 -2.10 10.26 4.92
N TYR A 74 -2.98 9.89 5.85
CA TYR A 74 -3.62 8.57 5.83
C TYR A 74 -4.46 8.32 4.56
N LEU A 75 -5.15 9.35 4.06
CA LEU A 75 -5.89 9.26 2.79
C LEU A 75 -4.94 9.17 1.59
N GLU A 76 -3.87 9.96 1.59
CA GLU A 76 -2.90 10.02 0.49
C GLU A 76 -2.16 8.69 0.29
N VAL A 77 -1.85 8.00 1.38
CA VAL A 77 -1.23 6.67 1.33
C VAL A 77 -2.25 5.55 1.12
N GLY A 78 -3.53 5.88 0.93
CA GLY A 78 -4.57 4.95 0.47
C GLY A 78 -5.38 4.27 1.57
N PHE A 79 -5.42 4.79 2.78
CA PHE A 79 -6.35 4.33 3.82
C PHE A 79 -7.65 5.15 3.76
N GLU A 80 -8.76 4.53 4.13
CA GLU A 80 -10.06 5.20 4.19
C GLU A 80 -10.30 5.93 5.51
N ASN A 81 -9.72 5.44 6.60
CA ASN A 81 -9.92 6.01 7.93
C ASN A 81 -8.65 5.94 8.79
N LEU A 82 -8.51 6.95 9.65
CA LEU A 82 -7.34 7.15 10.50
C LEU A 82 -7.17 6.05 11.57
N SER A 83 -8.27 5.52 12.09
CA SER A 83 -8.24 4.46 13.12
C SER A 83 -7.67 3.16 12.57
N HIS A 84 -8.13 2.74 11.40
CA HIS A 84 -7.61 1.55 10.70
C HIS A 84 -6.15 1.75 10.32
N PHE A 85 -5.80 2.92 9.76
CA PHE A 85 -4.40 3.27 9.48
C PHE A 85 -3.52 3.14 10.72
N SER A 86 -3.90 3.76 11.84
CA SER A 86 -3.09 3.79 13.06
C SER A 86 -2.93 2.39 13.66
N ASN A 87 -3.99 1.58 13.64
CA ASN A 87 -3.96 0.20 14.11
C ASN A 87 -3.06 -0.68 13.21
N SER A 88 -3.23 -0.61 11.89
CA SER A 88 -2.39 -1.36 10.94
C SER A 88 -0.93 -0.94 11.04
N PHE A 89 -0.64 0.35 11.21
CA PHE A 89 0.71 0.88 11.40
C PHE A 89 1.36 0.30 12.65
N LYS A 90 0.64 0.36 13.78
CA LYS A 90 1.12 -0.20 15.05
C LYS A 90 1.35 -1.71 14.98
N GLN A 91 0.45 -2.45 14.31
CA GLN A 91 0.62 -3.89 14.12
C GLN A 91 1.82 -4.23 13.25
N HIS A 92 2.14 -3.41 12.25
CA HIS A 92 3.25 -3.66 11.33
C HIS A 92 4.62 -3.27 11.91
N PHE A 93 4.72 -2.11 12.58
CA PHE A 93 5.99 -1.56 13.07
C PHE A 93 6.22 -1.75 14.58
N GLY A 94 5.19 -2.09 15.35
CA GLY A 94 5.27 -2.26 16.81
C GLY A 94 5.04 -0.98 17.62
N TYR A 95 4.94 0.18 16.98
CA TYR A 95 4.71 1.47 17.62
C TYR A 95 3.71 2.34 16.84
N SER A 96 3.15 3.35 17.49
CA SER A 96 2.15 4.23 16.88
C SER A 96 2.77 5.16 15.82
N PRO A 97 2.02 5.57 14.78
CA PRO A 97 2.55 6.51 13.78
C PRO A 97 2.94 7.86 14.41
N SER A 98 2.25 8.30 15.47
CA SER A 98 2.59 9.52 16.20
C SER A 98 3.92 9.44 16.96
N SER A 99 4.42 8.23 17.24
CA SER A 99 5.72 8.01 17.90
C SER A 99 6.90 8.20 16.94
N VAL A 100 6.64 8.26 15.63
CA VAL A 100 7.68 8.45 14.60
C VAL A 100 8.07 9.92 14.46
N THR A 101 7.15 10.84 14.76
CA THR A 101 7.40 12.27 14.68
C THR A 101 8.55 12.63 15.63
N VAL A 102 9.70 12.95 15.06
CA VAL A 102 10.85 13.42 15.83
C VAL A 102 10.51 14.82 16.33
N SER A 103 10.31 14.95 17.65
CA SER A 103 10.36 16.25 18.31
C SER A 103 11.74 16.85 18.06
N ARG A 104 11.83 17.83 17.16
CA ARG A 104 12.97 18.76 17.09
C ARG A 104 12.55 20.08 17.70
#